data_AF-A0A507C5Y5-F1
#
_entry.id   AF-A0A507C5Y5-F1
#
_cell.length_a   1.000
_cell.length_b   1.000
_cell.length_c   1.000
_cell.angle_alpha   90.00
_cell.angle_beta   90.00
_cell.angle_gamma   90.00
#
_symmetry.space_group_name_H-M   'P 1'
#
loop_
_entity.id
_entity.type
_entity.pdbx_description
1 polymer ?
#
loop_
_entity_poly.entity_id
_entity_poly.type
_entity_poly.pdbx_seq_one_letter_code
_entity_poly.pdbx_strand_id
1 'polypeptide(L)'
;MPPSSRGGDDIHIVQQPNLFSVLLSAIWKFVSSILQERAFFWYLFVPIMVFELALNALIIWKIPYTEIDWIAYMQEVGGFLAGERDYTMMEGDTGPLVYPAGFVYIYSVLSIVTGSGTSILLAQWLFAVLYMTTLAIVLLIYRESRLVPPYVIILVCLSRRLHSIYVLRLFNDGWAMLFLYLAVLAMVWKRWTVASILYSFAISIKMNILLFAPAFALIIFKAQMWTGTIFQGLLVVLVQVLLGLPFLIHAPKSYLTQAFQFNRVFMYKWTVNWKFLPEEAFLSPMWAAILIWAHVLTLFGFLLWPWCRREGGFRALLKTGFGLLPAVELFKQPPLRSDHIIHLMFTCNFVGIVFSRSLHYQFYSWYYMALPYLLWRTRFPVLLRLVLLVVIEVCWNIYPATAISSACLGISHLAVLVGVAYGDGELDRKTEDKVLEDGFDAVNKGD
;
A
#
# COMPACT_ATOMS: atom_id res chain seq x y z
N MET A 1 59.13 -65.44 19.40
CA MET A 1 59.13 -65.12 17.95
C MET A 1 57.98 -65.87 17.30
N PRO A 2 57.20 -65.33 16.34
CA PRO A 2 57.44 -64.17 15.45
C PRO A 2 56.34 -63.05 15.53
N PRO A 3 56.39 -61.98 14.69
CA PRO A 3 55.85 -60.65 14.99
C PRO A 3 54.79 -60.08 13.99
N SER A 4 54.44 -58.79 14.19
CA SER A 4 53.80 -57.78 13.29
C SER A 4 52.27 -57.65 13.37
N SER A 5 51.69 -56.44 13.48
CA SER A 5 51.60 -55.40 12.44
C SER A 5 51.28 -54.02 13.07
N ARG A 6 52.10 -52.99 12.82
CA ARG A 6 51.88 -51.85 11.89
C ARG A 6 50.55 -51.10 12.09
N GLY A 7 50.62 -49.99 12.82
CA GLY A 7 49.64 -48.90 12.72
C GLY A 7 49.80 -48.17 11.39
N GLY A 8 48.70 -48.04 10.66
CA GLY A 8 48.59 -47.16 9.50
C GLY A 8 48.00 -45.83 9.97
N ASP A 9 48.74 -44.76 9.75
CA ASP A 9 48.23 -43.39 9.82
C ASP A 9 47.32 -43.17 8.60
N ASP A 10 46.01 -43.09 8.81
CA ASP A 10 45.07 -42.62 7.80
C ASP A 10 45.27 -41.11 7.58
N ILE A 11 46.05 -40.77 6.56
CA ILE A 11 46.19 -39.40 6.07
C ILE A 11 44.86 -39.02 5.43
N HIS A 12 44.02 -38.27 6.17
CA HIS A 12 42.88 -37.57 5.61
C HIS A 12 43.38 -36.54 4.58
N ILE A 13 43.38 -36.90 3.30
CA ILE A 13 43.59 -35.97 2.19
C ILE A 13 42.39 -35.02 2.17
N VAL A 14 42.55 -33.84 2.75
CA VAL A 14 41.60 -32.73 2.58
C VAL A 14 41.68 -32.31 1.12
N GLN A 15 40.71 -32.76 0.33
CA GLN A 15 40.61 -32.41 -1.09
C GLN A 15 40.39 -30.89 -1.18
N GLN A 16 41.38 -30.16 -1.68
CA GLN A 16 41.26 -28.72 -1.85
C GLN A 16 40.14 -28.41 -2.86
N PRO A 17 39.21 -27.49 -2.53
CA PRO A 17 38.12 -27.17 -3.42
C PRO A 17 38.67 -26.62 -4.74
N ASN A 18 38.22 -27.16 -5.87
CA ASN A 18 38.65 -26.66 -7.17
C ASN A 18 38.25 -25.18 -7.34
N LEU A 19 39.08 -24.40 -8.05
CA LEU A 19 38.91 -22.95 -8.22
C LEU A 19 37.50 -22.57 -8.73
N PHE A 20 36.91 -23.44 -9.56
CA PHE A 20 35.56 -23.25 -10.09
C PHE A 20 34.47 -23.31 -9.01
N SER A 21 34.53 -24.26 -8.07
CA SER A 21 33.56 -24.36 -6.97
C SER A 21 33.70 -23.22 -5.98
N VAL A 22 34.92 -22.73 -5.74
CA VAL A 22 35.19 -21.53 -4.93
C VAL A 22 34.58 -20.30 -5.60
N LEU A 23 34.79 -20.12 -6.90
CA LEU A 23 34.23 -19.00 -7.66
C LEU A 23 32.69 -19.04 -7.66
N LEU A 24 32.08 -20.20 -7.92
CA LEU A 24 30.63 -20.36 -7.93
C LEU A 24 30.01 -20.08 -6.55
N SER A 25 30.65 -20.56 -5.49
CA SER A 25 30.26 -20.29 -4.10
C SER A 25 30.36 -18.80 -3.76
N ALA A 26 31.43 -18.13 -4.21
CA ALA A 26 31.61 -16.69 -4.01
C ALA A 26 30.54 -15.87 -4.75
N ILE A 27 30.25 -16.22 -6.01
CA ILE A 27 29.18 -15.58 -6.81
C ILE A 27 27.82 -15.80 -6.13
N TRP A 28 27.52 -17.03 -5.71
CA TRP A 28 26.27 -17.34 -5.02
C TRP A 28 26.11 -16.55 -3.73
N LYS A 29 27.16 -16.49 -2.90
CA LYS A 29 27.16 -15.68 -1.66
C LYS A 29 26.90 -14.21 -1.98
N PHE A 30 27.62 -13.64 -2.95
CA PHE A 30 27.44 -12.24 -3.34
C PHE A 30 26.01 -11.94 -3.82
N VAL A 31 25.47 -12.77 -4.72
CA VAL A 31 24.08 -12.63 -5.20
C VAL A 31 23.09 -12.79 -4.05
N SER A 32 23.28 -13.78 -3.18
CA SER A 32 22.44 -14.01 -2.01
C SER A 32 22.46 -12.81 -1.07
N SER A 33 23.63 -12.21 -0.83
CA SER A 33 23.77 -11.00 -0.02
C SER A 33 23.02 -9.82 -0.64
N ILE A 34 23.12 -9.60 -1.96
CA ILE A 34 22.34 -8.54 -2.65
C ILE A 34 20.83 -8.74 -2.44
N LEU A 35 20.36 -9.98 -2.58
CA LEU A 35 18.93 -10.29 -2.51
C LEU A 35 18.37 -10.24 -1.08
N GLN A 36 19.17 -10.56 -0.07
CA GLN A 36 18.66 -10.79 1.29
C GLN A 36 19.14 -9.75 2.32
N GLU A 37 20.30 -9.15 2.13
CA GLU A 37 20.89 -8.25 3.12
C GLU A 37 20.54 -6.80 2.83
N ARG A 38 20.04 -6.11 3.86
CA ARG A 38 19.62 -4.71 3.78
C ARG A 38 20.73 -3.76 3.35
N ALA A 39 21.99 -4.08 3.67
CA ALA A 39 23.16 -3.29 3.27
C ALA A 39 23.23 -3.07 1.75
N PHE A 40 22.72 -4.03 0.97
CA PHE A 40 22.73 -3.99 -0.48
C PHE A 40 21.41 -3.49 -1.09
N PHE A 41 20.48 -2.94 -0.29
CA PHE A 41 19.19 -2.45 -0.78
C PHE A 41 19.32 -1.54 -2.02
N TRP A 42 20.30 -0.62 -2.01
CA TRP A 42 20.52 0.32 -3.10
C TRP A 42 20.98 -0.34 -4.42
N TYR A 43 21.64 -1.50 -4.34
CA TYR A 43 22.04 -2.29 -5.50
C TYR A 43 20.85 -2.98 -6.18
N LEU A 44 19.71 -3.11 -5.51
CA LEU A 44 18.44 -3.51 -6.14
C LEU A 44 17.61 -2.29 -6.53
N PHE A 45 17.52 -1.29 -5.65
CA PHE A 45 16.71 -0.09 -5.88
C PHE A 45 17.08 0.63 -7.18
N VAL A 46 18.37 0.94 -7.40
CA VAL A 46 18.79 1.74 -8.56
C VAL A 46 18.53 1.02 -9.88
N PRO A 47 18.94 -0.26 -10.08
CA PRO A 47 18.64 -0.97 -11.32
C PRO A 47 17.14 -1.14 -11.57
N ILE A 48 16.34 -1.37 -10.53
CA ILE A 48 14.88 -1.45 -10.66
C ILE A 48 14.31 -0.12 -11.16
N MET A 49 14.73 1.01 -10.59
CA MET A 49 14.28 2.33 -11.04
C MET A 49 14.66 2.61 -12.50
N VAL A 50 15.86 2.21 -12.93
CA VAL A 50 16.29 2.35 -14.33
C VAL A 50 15.47 1.43 -15.25
N PHE A 51 15.26 0.17 -14.84
CA PHE A 51 14.45 -0.78 -15.59
C PHE A 51 13.01 -0.29 -15.77
N GLU A 52 12.37 0.18 -14.70
CA GLU A 52 10.98 0.65 -14.73
C GLU A 52 10.83 1.94 -15.56
N LEU A 53 11.83 2.83 -15.54
CA LEU A 53 11.85 3.99 -16.43
C LEU A 53 11.89 3.56 -17.91
N ALA A 54 12.78 2.62 -18.24
CA ALA A 54 12.89 2.08 -19.59
C ALA A 54 11.62 1.33 -20.02
N LEU A 55 11.01 0.57 -19.10
CA LEU A 55 9.76 -0.14 -19.34
C LEU A 55 8.60 0.81 -19.60
N ASN A 56 8.45 1.87 -18.80
CA ASN A 56 7.43 2.90 -19.03
C ASN A 56 7.64 3.61 -20.38
N ALA A 57 8.89 3.96 -20.73
CA ALA A 57 9.22 4.54 -22.03
C ALA A 57 8.85 3.59 -23.19
N LEU A 58 9.16 2.30 -23.05
CA LEU A 58 8.82 1.27 -24.03
C LEU A 58 7.30 1.10 -24.17
N ILE A 59 6.56 1.10 -23.06
CA ILE A 59 5.09 1.01 -23.06
C ILE A 59 4.49 2.21 -23.78
N ILE A 60 4.92 3.43 -23.44
CA ILE A 60 4.45 4.66 -24.09
C ILE A 60 4.75 4.63 -25.60
N TRP A 61 5.91 4.13 -25.99
CA TRP A 61 6.29 4.04 -27.39
C TRP A 61 5.54 2.95 -28.17
N LYS A 62 5.25 1.80 -27.56
CA LYS A 62 4.76 0.60 -28.26
C LYS A 62 3.27 0.32 -28.08
N ILE A 63 2.66 0.74 -26.99
CA ILE A 63 1.30 0.37 -26.64
C ILE A 63 0.38 1.59 -26.81
N PRO A 64 -0.69 1.47 -27.62
CA PRO A 64 -1.65 2.56 -27.79
C PRO A 64 -2.28 3.00 -26.47
N TYR A 65 -2.44 4.31 -26.32
CA TYR A 65 -3.24 4.91 -25.26
C TYR A 65 -4.68 4.36 -25.28
N THR A 66 -5.27 4.14 -24.10
CA THR A 66 -6.65 3.68 -23.96
C THR A 66 -7.45 4.68 -23.13
N GLU A 67 -8.28 5.45 -23.81
CA GLU A 67 -9.20 6.40 -23.18
C GLU A 67 -10.25 5.67 -22.32
N ILE A 68 -10.47 6.16 -21.09
CA ILE A 68 -11.56 5.71 -20.22
C ILE A 68 -12.17 6.92 -19.50
N ASP A 69 -11.36 7.63 -18.70
CA ASP A 69 -11.83 8.74 -17.86
C ASP A 69 -11.07 10.06 -18.12
N TRP A 70 -10.00 10.08 -18.91
CA TRP A 70 -9.15 11.27 -19.06
C TRP A 70 -9.90 12.44 -19.68
N ILE A 71 -10.66 12.20 -20.75
CA ILE A 71 -11.51 13.23 -21.37
C ILE A 71 -12.54 13.75 -20.37
N ALA A 72 -13.20 12.85 -19.64
CA ALA A 72 -14.18 13.23 -18.63
C ALA A 72 -13.55 14.08 -17.52
N TYR A 73 -12.35 13.72 -17.05
CA TYR A 73 -11.62 14.54 -16.08
C TYR A 73 -11.34 15.95 -16.59
N MET A 74 -11.00 16.12 -17.88
CA MET A 74 -10.78 17.43 -18.48
C MET A 74 -12.06 18.26 -18.59
N GLN A 75 -13.19 17.61 -18.90
CA GLN A 75 -14.50 18.26 -18.96
C GLN A 75 -14.96 18.72 -17.57
N GLU A 76 -14.85 17.84 -16.57
CA GLU A 76 -15.20 18.12 -15.17
C GLU A 76 -14.44 19.35 -14.64
N VAL A 77 -13.11 19.40 -14.82
CA VAL A 77 -12.31 20.56 -14.36
C VAL A 77 -12.41 21.77 -15.28
N GLY A 78 -12.85 21.58 -16.53
CA GLY A 78 -13.14 22.68 -17.46
C GLY A 78 -14.21 23.62 -16.91
N GLY A 79 -15.25 23.08 -16.27
CA GLY A 79 -16.27 23.88 -15.57
C GLY A 79 -15.65 24.73 -14.46
N PHE A 80 -14.78 24.15 -13.63
CA PHE A 80 -14.09 24.88 -12.57
C PHE A 80 -13.20 26.01 -13.12
N LEU A 81 -12.45 25.73 -14.20
CA LEU A 81 -11.61 26.72 -14.88
C LEU A 81 -12.43 27.87 -15.49
N ALA A 82 -13.68 27.60 -15.90
CA ALA A 82 -14.63 28.61 -16.36
C ALA A 82 -15.28 29.42 -15.21
N GLY A 83 -14.98 29.11 -13.95
CA GLY A 83 -15.46 29.84 -12.78
C GLY A 83 -16.54 29.10 -11.97
N GLU A 84 -16.95 27.90 -12.38
CA GLU A 84 -17.98 27.14 -11.66
C GLU A 84 -17.48 26.67 -10.28
N ARG A 85 -18.33 26.78 -9.26
CA ARG A 85 -18.07 26.35 -7.87
C ARG A 85 -19.21 25.48 -7.30
N ASP A 86 -20.25 25.22 -8.08
CA ASP A 86 -21.29 24.25 -7.79
C ASP A 86 -20.96 22.90 -8.46
N TYR A 87 -20.73 21.87 -7.63
CA TYR A 87 -20.45 20.52 -8.09
C TYR A 87 -21.55 19.91 -8.96
N THR A 88 -22.81 20.33 -8.79
CA THR A 88 -23.94 19.85 -9.62
C THR A 88 -23.85 20.28 -11.07
N MET A 89 -23.03 21.29 -11.36
CA MET A 89 -22.80 21.83 -12.70
C MET A 89 -21.46 21.36 -13.30
N MET A 90 -20.68 20.56 -12.56
CA MET A 90 -19.39 20.02 -13.01
C MET A 90 -19.56 18.54 -13.36
N GLU A 91 -19.63 18.24 -14.64
CA GLU A 91 -19.77 16.89 -15.17
C GLU A 91 -18.94 16.68 -16.43
N GLY A 92 -18.66 15.42 -16.75
CA GLY A 92 -18.06 14.99 -18.00
C GLY A 92 -18.85 13.84 -18.62
N ASP A 93 -18.34 13.28 -19.72
CA ASP A 93 -19.00 12.22 -20.48
C ASP A 93 -19.28 10.95 -19.65
N THR A 94 -18.55 10.76 -18.54
CA THR A 94 -18.73 9.63 -17.62
C THR A 94 -19.64 9.93 -16.43
N GLY A 95 -20.26 11.12 -16.39
CA GLY A 95 -21.18 11.57 -15.36
C GLY A 95 -20.64 12.73 -14.50
N PRO A 96 -21.25 13.00 -13.34
CA PRO A 96 -20.89 14.14 -12.49
C PRO A 96 -19.53 13.95 -11.83
N LEU A 97 -18.91 15.08 -11.47
CA LEU A 97 -17.72 15.12 -10.65
C LEU A 97 -17.99 14.56 -9.25
N VAL A 98 -17.31 13.46 -8.92
CA VAL A 98 -17.48 12.74 -7.64
C VAL A 98 -16.18 12.63 -6.85
N TYR A 99 -15.25 13.55 -7.11
CA TYR A 99 -13.96 13.63 -6.43
C TYR A 99 -13.85 14.93 -5.62
N PRO A 100 -13.22 14.94 -4.44
CA PRO A 100 -13.11 16.15 -3.65
C PRO A 100 -12.16 17.19 -4.27
N ALA A 101 -12.08 18.36 -3.66
CA ALA A 101 -11.43 19.55 -4.24
C ALA A 101 -9.97 19.33 -4.70
N GLY A 102 -9.22 18.43 -4.06
CA GLY A 102 -7.84 18.13 -4.43
C GLY A 102 -7.72 17.55 -5.84
N PHE A 103 -8.69 16.74 -6.27
CA PHE A 103 -8.77 16.29 -7.67
C PHE A 103 -8.92 17.47 -8.62
N VAL A 104 -9.86 18.38 -8.33
CA VAL A 104 -10.15 19.54 -9.18
C VAL A 104 -8.88 20.37 -9.38
N TYR A 105 -8.11 20.59 -8.32
CA TYR A 105 -6.87 21.38 -8.40
C TYR A 105 -5.78 20.68 -9.20
N ILE A 106 -5.53 19.39 -8.96
CA ILE A 106 -4.52 18.63 -9.71
C ILE A 106 -4.89 18.59 -11.19
N TYR A 107 -6.13 18.21 -11.50
CA TYR A 107 -6.57 18.06 -12.88
C TYR A 107 -6.74 19.38 -13.62
N SER A 108 -7.00 20.49 -12.91
CA SER A 108 -6.92 21.83 -13.50
C SER A 108 -5.51 22.17 -13.98
N VAL A 109 -4.48 21.87 -13.18
CA VAL A 109 -3.08 22.06 -13.57
C VAL A 109 -2.73 21.16 -14.76
N LEU A 110 -3.14 19.89 -14.71
CA LEU A 110 -2.91 18.96 -15.82
C LEU A 110 -3.60 19.44 -17.11
N SER A 111 -4.84 19.92 -17.02
CA SER A 111 -5.60 20.48 -18.13
C SER A 111 -4.85 21.66 -18.77
N ILE A 112 -4.40 22.62 -17.96
CA ILE A 112 -3.64 23.78 -18.45
C ILE A 112 -2.34 23.35 -19.16
N VAL A 113 -1.56 22.47 -18.53
CA VAL A 113 -0.24 22.05 -19.06
C VAL A 113 -0.35 21.19 -20.32
N THR A 114 -1.44 20.44 -20.47
CA THR A 114 -1.64 19.54 -21.61
C THR A 114 -2.46 20.15 -22.75
N GLY A 115 -2.81 21.44 -22.66
CA GLY A 115 -3.68 22.10 -23.64
C GLY A 115 -5.09 21.51 -23.61
N SER A 116 -5.72 21.53 -22.44
CA SER A 116 -7.03 20.93 -22.14
C SER A 116 -7.08 19.42 -22.40
N GLY A 117 -6.00 18.71 -22.11
CA GLY A 117 -5.90 17.25 -22.27
C GLY A 117 -5.60 16.75 -23.67
N THR A 118 -5.39 17.64 -24.65
CA THR A 118 -5.11 17.26 -26.04
C THR A 118 -3.73 16.64 -26.22
N SER A 119 -2.76 17.06 -25.42
CA SER A 119 -1.38 16.53 -25.44
C SER A 119 -1.26 15.21 -24.68
N ILE A 120 -1.82 14.13 -25.23
CA ILE A 120 -1.82 12.80 -24.58
C ILE A 120 -0.41 12.29 -24.29
N LEU A 121 0.54 12.45 -25.22
CA LEU A 121 1.93 12.01 -24.99
C LEU A 121 2.55 12.69 -23.76
N LEU A 122 2.30 13.99 -23.58
CA LEU A 122 2.76 14.73 -22.40
C LEU A 122 2.09 14.19 -21.14
N ALA A 123 0.78 13.95 -21.18
CA ALA A 123 0.05 13.36 -20.05
C ALA A 123 0.62 11.97 -19.67
N GLN A 124 0.92 11.11 -20.64
CA GLN A 124 1.53 9.80 -20.39
C GLN A 124 2.89 9.92 -19.69
N TRP A 125 3.73 10.87 -20.09
CA TRP A 125 5.01 11.14 -19.40
C TRP A 125 4.84 11.70 -18.00
N LEU A 126 3.86 12.60 -17.78
CA LEU A 126 3.52 13.07 -16.43
C LEU A 126 3.08 11.92 -15.53
N PHE A 127 2.27 10.99 -16.05
CA PHE A 127 1.86 9.79 -15.31
C PHE A 127 2.96 8.75 -15.16
N ALA A 128 3.95 8.70 -16.07
CA ALA A 128 5.15 7.90 -15.87
C ALA A 128 6.01 8.46 -14.73
N VAL A 129 6.19 9.78 -14.65
CA VAL A 129 6.87 10.44 -13.52
C VAL A 129 6.11 10.18 -12.21
N LEU A 130 4.78 10.26 -12.23
CA LEU A 130 3.93 9.91 -11.10
C LEU A 130 4.15 8.45 -10.67
N TYR A 131 4.13 7.50 -11.60
CA TYR A 131 4.40 6.08 -11.33
C TYR A 131 5.77 5.86 -10.71
N MET A 132 6.82 6.41 -11.33
CA MET A 132 8.20 6.28 -10.86
C MET A 132 8.39 6.86 -9.46
N THR A 133 7.78 8.01 -9.18
CA THR A 133 7.83 8.65 -7.86
C THR A 133 7.12 7.81 -6.81
N THR A 134 5.90 7.34 -7.11
CA THR A 134 5.14 6.47 -6.23
C THR A 134 5.91 5.19 -5.94
N LEU A 135 6.48 4.54 -6.97
CA LEU A 135 7.28 3.33 -6.80
C LEU A 135 8.48 3.60 -5.88
N ALA A 136 9.26 4.65 -6.13
CA ALA A 136 10.41 5.01 -5.29
C ALA A 136 10.03 5.13 -3.81
N ILE A 137 8.92 5.84 -3.52
CA ILE A 137 8.42 6.02 -2.16
C ILE A 137 8.00 4.69 -1.53
N VAL A 138 7.30 3.83 -2.29
CA VAL A 138 6.95 2.48 -1.81
C VAL A 138 8.21 1.67 -1.51
N LEU A 139 9.22 1.68 -2.37
CA LEU A 139 10.45 0.94 -2.11
C LEU A 139 11.18 1.46 -0.86
N LEU A 140 11.16 2.78 -0.61
CA LEU A 140 11.66 3.37 0.63
C LEU A 140 10.86 2.91 1.86
N ILE A 141 9.53 2.80 1.76
CA ILE A 141 8.70 2.22 2.83
C ILE A 141 9.13 0.78 3.12
N TYR A 142 9.36 -0.05 2.09
CA TYR A 142 9.83 -1.43 2.26
C TYR A 142 11.19 -1.49 2.95
N ARG A 143 12.12 -0.58 2.60
CA ARG A 143 13.44 -0.46 3.26
C ARG A 143 13.33 -0.21 4.77
N GLU A 144 12.30 0.53 5.19
CA GLU A 144 12.08 0.89 6.59
C GLU A 144 11.34 -0.18 7.40
N SER A 145 10.69 -1.17 6.77
CA SER A 145 10.14 -2.32 7.49
C SER A 145 11.23 -3.13 8.20
N ARG A 146 12.42 -3.28 7.58
CA ARG A 146 13.54 -4.12 8.09
C ARG A 146 13.23 -5.62 8.24
N LEU A 147 11.97 -6.05 8.13
CA LEU A 147 11.56 -7.46 8.23
C LEU A 147 11.36 -8.14 6.89
N VAL A 148 11.14 -7.34 5.85
CA VAL A 148 10.99 -7.85 4.49
C VAL A 148 12.35 -7.89 3.80
N PRO A 149 12.77 -9.04 3.24
CA PRO A 149 14.01 -9.15 2.49
C PRO A 149 14.03 -8.20 1.27
N PRO A 150 15.18 -7.60 0.92
CA PRO A 150 15.29 -6.67 -0.20
C PRO A 150 14.74 -7.19 -1.53
N TYR A 151 14.94 -8.47 -1.88
CA TYR A 151 14.46 -9.01 -3.16
C TYR A 151 12.94 -8.86 -3.38
N VAL A 152 12.15 -8.68 -2.31
CA VAL A 152 10.70 -8.54 -2.41
C VAL A 152 10.32 -7.27 -3.18
N ILE A 153 11.17 -6.25 -3.20
CA ILE A 153 10.91 -5.02 -3.98
C ILE A 153 10.83 -5.29 -5.50
N ILE A 154 11.46 -6.37 -5.99
CA ILE A 154 11.32 -6.81 -7.37
C ILE A 154 9.85 -7.13 -7.66
N LEU A 155 9.17 -7.81 -6.72
CA LEU A 155 7.77 -8.23 -6.88
C LEU A 155 6.78 -7.05 -6.90
N VAL A 156 7.16 -5.89 -6.37
CA VAL A 156 6.37 -4.66 -6.40
C VAL A 156 6.31 -4.05 -7.80
N CYS A 157 7.22 -4.44 -8.70
CA CYS A 157 7.37 -3.85 -10.03
C CYS A 157 6.72 -4.71 -11.14
N LEU A 158 6.23 -5.91 -10.82
CA LEU A 158 5.85 -6.90 -11.83
C LEU A 158 4.41 -6.77 -12.37
N SER A 159 3.62 -5.81 -11.89
CA SER A 159 2.23 -5.72 -12.32
C SER A 159 2.09 -5.08 -13.69
N ARG A 160 1.63 -5.87 -14.66
CA ARG A 160 1.23 -5.36 -15.97
C ARG A 160 0.08 -4.36 -15.83
N ARG A 161 -0.89 -4.66 -14.97
CA ARG A 161 -2.07 -3.82 -14.82
C ARG A 161 -1.73 -2.45 -14.22
N LEU A 162 -0.80 -2.40 -13.26
CA LEU A 162 -0.42 -1.13 -12.63
C LEU A 162 0.18 -0.16 -13.64
N HIS A 163 1.11 -0.62 -14.47
CA HIS A 163 1.63 0.16 -15.59
C HIS A 163 0.49 0.71 -16.46
N SER A 164 -0.45 -0.16 -16.84
CA SER A 164 -1.57 0.23 -17.68
C SER A 164 -2.53 1.23 -17.02
N ILE A 165 -2.72 1.16 -15.69
CA ILE A 165 -3.51 2.15 -14.93
C ILE A 165 -2.85 3.54 -14.97
N TYR A 166 -1.53 3.60 -14.78
CA TYR A 166 -0.80 4.86 -14.76
C TYR A 166 -0.61 5.43 -16.17
N VAL A 167 0.13 4.75 -17.05
CA VAL A 167 0.62 5.36 -18.30
C VAL A 167 -0.26 5.14 -19.52
N LEU A 168 -1.25 4.24 -19.47
CA LEU A 168 -2.16 3.99 -20.59
C LEU A 168 -3.59 4.45 -20.35
N ARG A 169 -3.99 4.72 -19.10
CA ARG A 169 -5.35 5.12 -18.73
C ARG A 169 -5.41 6.43 -17.94
N LEU A 170 -4.29 6.87 -17.36
CA LEU A 170 -4.17 8.19 -16.70
C LEU A 170 -5.18 8.38 -15.54
N PHE A 171 -5.42 7.31 -14.78
CA PHE A 171 -6.42 7.31 -13.71
C PHE A 171 -6.01 8.15 -12.49
N ASN A 172 -6.96 8.89 -11.92
CA ASN A 172 -6.79 9.72 -10.72
C ASN A 172 -6.23 8.94 -9.51
N ASP A 173 -6.50 7.63 -9.43
CA ASP A 173 -6.05 6.75 -8.36
C ASP A 173 -4.55 6.88 -8.06
N GLY A 174 -3.71 7.08 -9.09
CA GLY A 174 -2.27 7.25 -8.90
C GLY A 174 -1.88 8.45 -8.05
N TRP A 175 -2.58 9.59 -8.22
CA TRP A 175 -2.33 10.81 -7.45
C TRP A 175 -2.71 10.62 -5.98
N ALA A 176 -3.90 10.06 -5.71
CA ALA A 176 -4.34 9.78 -4.35
C ALA A 176 -3.36 8.82 -3.63
N MET A 177 -2.92 7.77 -4.31
CA MET A 177 -2.00 6.78 -3.75
C MET A 177 -0.59 7.35 -3.52
N LEU A 178 -0.09 8.25 -4.37
CA LEU A 178 1.19 8.95 -4.13
C LEU A 178 1.18 9.68 -2.78
N PHE A 179 0.18 10.54 -2.56
CA PHE A 179 0.09 11.32 -1.31
C PHE A 179 -0.12 10.43 -0.09
N LEU A 180 -0.88 9.34 -0.23
CA LEU A 180 -1.02 8.35 0.83
C LEU A 180 0.33 7.68 1.17
N TYR A 181 1.10 7.22 0.19
CA TYR A 181 2.39 6.59 0.46
C TYR A 181 3.40 7.60 1.03
N LEU A 182 3.38 8.87 0.59
CA LEU A 182 4.13 9.94 1.25
C LEU A 182 3.73 10.09 2.72
N ALA A 183 2.43 10.04 3.03
CA ALA A 183 1.96 10.10 4.41
C ALA A 183 2.45 8.90 5.23
N VAL A 184 2.43 7.69 4.66
CA VAL A 184 2.98 6.47 5.31
C VAL A 184 4.47 6.61 5.56
N LEU A 185 5.25 7.08 4.58
CA LEU A 185 6.69 7.31 4.75
C LEU A 185 6.98 8.37 5.83
N ALA A 186 6.20 9.45 5.87
CA ALA A 186 6.28 10.46 6.93
C ALA A 186 5.96 9.88 8.32
N MET A 187 4.97 8.99 8.45
CA MET A 187 4.67 8.29 9.72
C MET A 187 5.81 7.36 10.13
N VAL A 188 6.38 6.62 9.18
CA VAL A 188 7.54 5.76 9.41
C VAL A 188 8.72 6.59 9.95
N TRP A 189 8.93 7.79 9.42
CA TRP A 189 9.91 8.76 9.92
C TRP A 189 9.43 9.62 11.11
N LYS A 190 8.28 9.28 11.72
CA LYS A 190 7.71 9.96 12.90
C LYS A 190 7.41 11.46 12.69
N ARG A 191 7.24 11.90 11.44
CA ARG A 191 6.83 13.25 11.06
C ARG A 191 5.30 13.35 11.06
N TRP A 192 4.69 13.22 12.24
CA TRP A 192 3.24 13.06 12.40
C TRP A 192 2.39 14.17 11.78
N THR A 193 2.74 15.44 11.99
CA THR A 193 2.02 16.58 11.39
C THR A 193 2.11 16.58 9.87
N VAL A 194 3.28 16.27 9.31
CA VAL A 194 3.47 16.16 7.86
C VAL A 194 2.64 15.00 7.31
N ALA A 195 2.63 13.87 8.00
CA ALA A 195 1.81 12.72 7.64
C ALA A 195 0.31 13.06 7.64
N SER A 196 -0.20 13.77 8.65
CA SER A 196 -1.61 14.20 8.71
C SER A 196 -2.00 15.12 7.55
N ILE A 197 -1.13 16.07 7.21
CA ILE A 197 -1.36 16.99 6.09
C ILE A 197 -1.40 16.20 4.78
N LEU A 198 -0.40 15.34 4.51
CA LEU A 198 -0.34 14.51 3.30
C LEU A 198 -1.50 13.52 3.21
N TYR A 199 -1.89 12.92 4.34
CA TYR A 199 -3.04 12.02 4.42
C TYR A 199 -4.35 12.75 4.08
N SER A 200 -4.52 13.97 4.57
CA SER A 200 -5.66 14.82 4.20
C SER A 200 -5.62 15.19 2.71
N PHE A 201 -4.47 15.57 2.15
CA PHE A 201 -4.34 15.79 0.71
C PHE A 201 -4.75 14.55 -0.10
N ALA A 202 -4.33 13.35 0.30
CA ALA A 202 -4.73 12.10 -0.36
C ALA A 202 -6.27 11.92 -0.33
N ILE A 203 -6.92 12.13 0.82
CA ILE A 203 -8.39 12.10 0.93
C ILE A 203 -9.04 13.11 -0.01
N SER A 204 -8.48 14.32 -0.12
CA SER A 204 -9.03 15.38 -0.97
C SER A 204 -8.98 15.06 -2.47
N ILE A 205 -8.21 14.05 -2.88
CA ILE A 205 -8.09 13.61 -4.27
C ILE A 205 -9.05 12.45 -4.54
N LYS A 206 -9.12 11.49 -3.61
CA LYS A 206 -10.02 10.33 -3.72
C LYS A 206 -10.41 9.77 -2.37
N MET A 207 -11.70 9.47 -2.21
CA MET A 207 -12.28 9.02 -0.94
C MET A 207 -11.81 7.62 -0.49
N ASN A 208 -11.24 6.80 -1.38
CA ASN A 208 -10.79 5.44 -1.03
C ASN A 208 -9.73 5.43 0.08
N ILE A 209 -9.01 6.55 0.23
CA ILE A 209 -8.05 6.77 1.30
C ILE A 209 -8.68 6.61 2.70
N LEU A 210 -10.00 6.82 2.84
CA LEU A 210 -10.72 6.58 4.09
C LEU A 210 -10.64 5.13 4.58
N LEU A 211 -10.35 4.15 3.71
CA LEU A 211 -10.10 2.76 4.11
C LEU A 211 -8.89 2.61 5.06
N PHE A 212 -8.00 3.60 5.09
CA PHE A 212 -6.84 3.63 5.99
C PHE A 212 -7.12 4.37 7.31
N ALA A 213 -8.27 5.05 7.45
CA ALA A 213 -8.55 5.94 8.58
C ALA A 213 -8.49 5.26 9.95
N PRO A 214 -9.02 4.03 10.15
CA PRO A 214 -8.90 3.34 11.43
C PRO A 214 -7.44 3.09 11.85
N ALA A 215 -6.60 2.63 10.91
CA ALA A 215 -5.17 2.43 11.18
C ALA A 215 -4.44 3.75 11.42
N PHE A 216 -4.71 4.78 10.62
CA PHE A 216 -4.13 6.10 10.80
C PHE A 216 -4.42 6.65 12.21
N ALA A 217 -5.68 6.64 12.63
CA ALA A 217 -6.09 7.10 13.95
C ALA A 217 -5.42 6.26 15.07
N LEU A 218 -5.38 4.94 14.92
CA LEU A 218 -4.73 4.05 15.88
C LEU A 218 -3.23 4.30 16.00
N ILE A 219 -2.54 4.55 14.89
CA ILE A 219 -1.10 4.86 14.85
C ILE A 219 -0.82 6.17 15.59
N ILE A 220 -1.59 7.23 15.30
CA ILE A 220 -1.42 8.50 15.98
C ILE A 220 -1.74 8.35 17.48
N PHE A 221 -2.77 7.59 17.85
CA PHE A 221 -3.09 7.31 19.25
C PHE A 221 -1.96 6.58 19.99
N LYS A 222 -1.37 5.57 19.35
CA LYS A 222 -0.18 4.87 19.88
C LYS A 222 1.04 5.79 20.00
N ALA A 223 1.19 6.76 19.09
CA ALA A 223 2.39 7.60 19.03
C ALA A 223 2.30 8.89 19.86
N GLN A 224 1.11 9.50 19.97
CA GLN A 224 0.92 10.83 20.54
C GLN A 224 -0.20 10.89 21.58
N MET A 225 -0.74 9.75 22.00
CA MET A 225 -1.86 9.67 22.95
C MET A 225 -3.11 10.39 22.42
N TRP A 226 -4.14 10.50 23.24
CA TRP A 226 -5.42 11.09 22.87
C TRP A 226 -5.32 12.57 22.47
N THR A 227 -4.48 13.36 23.15
CA THR A 227 -4.32 14.81 22.87
C THR A 227 -3.74 15.05 21.49
N GLY A 228 -2.64 14.37 21.16
CA GLY A 228 -2.06 14.44 19.82
C GLY A 228 -3.00 13.89 18.76
N THR A 229 -3.75 12.82 19.06
CA THR A 229 -4.77 12.28 18.14
C THR A 229 -5.83 13.31 17.78
N ILE A 230 -6.36 14.04 18.76
CA ILE A 230 -7.32 15.12 18.50
C ILE A 230 -6.67 16.22 17.67
N PHE A 231 -5.48 16.68 18.03
CA PHE A 231 -4.78 17.73 17.29
C PHE A 231 -4.54 17.36 15.82
N GLN A 232 -4.03 16.15 15.57
CA GLN A 232 -3.81 15.65 14.21
C GLN A 232 -5.13 15.44 13.46
N GLY A 233 -6.17 14.95 14.12
CA GLY A 233 -7.50 14.79 13.54
C GLY A 233 -8.12 16.13 13.12
N LEU A 234 -8.03 17.15 13.97
CA LEU A 234 -8.47 18.51 13.66
C LEU A 234 -7.67 19.09 12.50
N LEU A 235 -6.37 18.83 12.41
CA LEU A 235 -5.54 19.25 11.28
C LEU A 235 -5.98 18.59 9.97
N VAL A 236 -6.29 17.29 9.97
CA VAL A 236 -6.83 16.60 8.79
C VAL A 236 -8.13 17.28 8.32
N VAL A 237 -9.05 17.56 9.24
CA VAL A 237 -10.31 18.26 8.94
C VAL A 237 -10.07 19.68 8.43
N LEU A 238 -9.16 20.43 9.05
CA LEU A 238 -8.82 21.79 8.65
C LEU A 238 -8.33 21.84 7.20
N VAL A 239 -7.44 20.92 6.81
CA VAL A 239 -6.96 20.85 5.41
C VAL A 239 -8.12 20.56 4.44
N GLN A 240 -9.07 19.67 4.78
CA GLN A 240 -10.25 19.43 3.95
C GLN A 240 -11.12 20.69 3.80
N VAL A 241 -11.32 21.43 4.89
CA VAL A 241 -12.10 22.68 4.87
C VAL A 241 -11.42 23.74 4.02
N LEU A 242 -10.09 23.91 4.18
CA LEU A 242 -9.32 24.89 3.41
C LEU A 242 -9.33 24.58 1.92
N LEU A 243 -9.13 23.32 1.52
CA LEU A 243 -9.20 22.91 0.12
C LEU A 243 -10.63 22.98 -0.42
N GLY A 244 -11.64 22.65 0.38
CA GLY A 244 -13.04 22.74 -0.01
C GLY A 244 -13.62 24.16 -0.01
N LEU A 245 -12.90 25.14 0.54
CA LEU A 245 -13.45 26.46 0.90
C LEU A 245 -14.16 27.18 -0.27
N PRO A 246 -13.63 27.21 -1.50
CA PRO A 246 -14.34 27.85 -2.61
C PRO A 246 -15.72 27.24 -2.88
N PHE A 247 -15.85 25.92 -2.75
CA PHE A 247 -17.10 25.20 -2.98
C PHE A 247 -18.03 25.26 -1.76
N LEU A 248 -17.47 25.23 -0.56
CA LEU A 248 -18.22 25.32 0.69
C LEU A 248 -18.89 26.69 0.89
N ILE A 249 -18.27 27.77 0.41
CA ILE A 249 -18.86 29.11 0.48
C ILE A 249 -19.98 29.27 -0.54
N HIS A 250 -19.80 28.77 -1.77
CA HIS A 250 -20.74 28.99 -2.87
C HIS A 250 -21.91 27.99 -2.85
N ALA A 251 -21.62 26.70 -2.69
CA ALA A 251 -22.61 25.62 -2.79
C ALA A 251 -22.27 24.45 -1.83
N PRO A 252 -22.33 24.64 -0.50
CA PRO A 252 -21.86 23.65 0.48
C PRO A 252 -22.57 22.31 0.39
N LYS A 253 -23.89 22.32 0.18
CA LYS A 253 -24.69 21.09 0.06
C LYS A 253 -24.28 20.29 -1.17
N SER A 254 -24.05 20.97 -2.29
CA SER A 254 -23.58 20.36 -3.54
C SER A 254 -22.22 19.69 -3.33
N TYR A 255 -21.24 20.42 -2.79
CA TYR A 255 -19.91 19.90 -2.49
C TYR A 255 -19.95 18.67 -1.57
N LEU A 256 -20.59 18.77 -0.41
CA LEU A 256 -20.59 17.71 0.60
C LEU A 256 -21.29 16.43 0.13
N THR A 257 -22.30 16.55 -0.75
CA THR A 257 -23.04 15.38 -1.25
C THR A 257 -22.34 14.69 -2.42
N GLN A 258 -21.65 15.43 -3.28
CA GLN A 258 -21.03 14.88 -4.49
C GLN A 258 -19.56 14.52 -4.33
N ALA A 259 -18.77 15.34 -3.64
CA ALA A 259 -17.32 15.15 -3.51
C ALA A 259 -16.92 13.78 -2.94
N PHE A 260 -17.76 13.22 -2.06
CA PHE A 260 -17.52 11.90 -1.43
C PHE A 260 -18.54 10.83 -1.83
N GLN A 261 -19.59 11.18 -2.57
CA GLN A 261 -20.71 10.34 -3.03
C GLN A 261 -20.85 8.92 -2.40
N PHE A 262 -21.06 8.81 -1.08
CA PHE A 262 -21.09 7.52 -0.36
C PHE A 262 -22.21 6.57 -0.81
N ASN A 263 -23.27 7.10 -1.42
CA ASN A 263 -24.40 6.34 -1.91
C ASN A 263 -24.17 5.75 -3.32
N ARG A 264 -23.01 6.02 -3.95
CA ARG A 264 -22.73 5.56 -5.32
C ARG A 264 -22.74 4.04 -5.39
N VAL A 265 -23.55 3.52 -6.31
CA VAL A 265 -23.57 2.10 -6.67
C VAL A 265 -22.84 1.94 -7.99
N PHE A 266 -21.71 1.24 -7.95
CA PHE A 266 -20.92 0.93 -9.13
C PHE A 266 -21.57 -0.18 -9.96
N MET A 267 -21.45 -0.07 -11.29
CA MET A 267 -22.08 -0.98 -12.23
C MET A 267 -21.49 -2.40 -12.11
N TYR A 268 -22.37 -3.40 -12.01
CA TYR A 268 -21.97 -4.81 -11.91
C TYR A 268 -21.12 -5.26 -13.10
N LYS A 269 -21.29 -4.68 -14.30
CA LYS A 269 -20.46 -4.99 -15.48
C LYS A 269 -18.96 -4.86 -15.20
N TRP A 270 -18.54 -3.82 -14.47
CA TRP A 270 -17.13 -3.45 -14.29
C TRP A 270 -16.48 -4.04 -13.04
N THR A 271 -17.24 -4.72 -12.18
CA THR A 271 -16.67 -5.32 -10.97
C THR A 271 -15.81 -6.54 -11.31
N VAL A 272 -14.71 -6.70 -10.58
CA VAL A 272 -13.81 -7.86 -10.64
C VAL A 272 -14.18 -8.90 -9.56
N ASN A 273 -14.80 -8.45 -8.47
CA ASN A 273 -15.25 -9.32 -7.38
C ASN A 273 -16.77 -9.55 -7.39
N TRP A 274 -17.20 -10.60 -6.68
CA TRP A 274 -18.58 -11.07 -6.57
C TRP A 274 -19.28 -11.47 -7.88
N LYS A 275 -18.54 -11.75 -8.96
CA LYS A 275 -19.12 -12.18 -10.26
C LYS A 275 -19.77 -13.57 -10.28
N PHE A 276 -19.63 -14.31 -9.18
CA PHE A 276 -20.36 -15.57 -8.97
C PHE A 276 -21.76 -15.35 -8.39
N LEU A 277 -22.08 -14.13 -7.92
CA LEU A 277 -23.43 -13.76 -7.49
C LEU A 277 -24.22 -13.20 -8.68
N PRO A 278 -25.54 -13.42 -8.75
CA PRO A 278 -26.39 -12.73 -9.71
C PRO A 278 -26.41 -11.21 -9.41
N GLU A 279 -26.67 -10.41 -10.43
CA GLU A 279 -26.59 -8.94 -10.35
C GLU A 279 -27.57 -8.36 -9.31
N GLU A 280 -28.75 -8.95 -9.18
CA GLU A 280 -29.77 -8.52 -8.22
C GLU A 280 -29.29 -8.73 -6.77
N ALA A 281 -28.61 -9.86 -6.50
CA ALA A 281 -28.03 -10.12 -5.19
C ALA A 281 -26.88 -9.15 -4.88
N PHE A 282 -26.03 -8.89 -5.87
CA PHE A 282 -24.92 -7.94 -5.75
C PHE A 282 -25.39 -6.52 -5.44
N LEU A 283 -26.45 -6.05 -6.11
CA LEU A 283 -27.01 -4.72 -5.93
C LEU A 283 -27.90 -4.59 -4.68
N SER A 284 -28.23 -5.71 -4.02
CA SER A 284 -29.15 -5.69 -2.88
C SER A 284 -28.60 -4.88 -1.69
N PRO A 285 -29.45 -4.08 -1.01
CA PRO A 285 -29.07 -3.37 0.22
C PRO A 285 -28.63 -4.31 1.35
N MET A 286 -29.24 -5.51 1.42
CA MET A 286 -28.87 -6.53 2.39
C MET A 286 -27.42 -6.99 2.20
N TRP A 287 -27.00 -7.25 0.95
CA TRP A 287 -25.63 -7.62 0.65
C TRP A 287 -24.63 -6.53 1.04
N ALA A 288 -24.95 -5.27 0.73
CA ALA A 288 -24.13 -4.13 1.14
C ALA A 288 -24.00 -4.03 2.68
N ALA A 289 -25.09 -4.24 3.41
CA ALA A 289 -25.09 -4.23 4.88
C ALA A 289 -24.24 -5.37 5.46
N ILE A 290 -24.34 -6.59 4.92
CA ILE A 290 -23.52 -7.73 5.34
C ILE A 290 -22.03 -7.42 5.17
N LEU A 291 -21.63 -6.86 4.02
CA LEU A 291 -20.24 -6.51 3.76
C LEU A 291 -19.71 -5.44 4.72
N ILE A 292 -20.50 -4.41 5.02
CA ILE A 292 -20.11 -3.37 5.99
C ILE A 292 -19.94 -3.97 7.39
N TRP A 293 -20.88 -4.80 7.85
CA TRP A 293 -20.75 -5.46 9.15
C TRP A 293 -19.53 -6.38 9.20
N ALA A 294 -19.30 -7.17 8.15
CA ALA A 294 -18.12 -8.03 8.06
C ALA A 294 -16.81 -7.22 8.09
N HIS A 295 -16.77 -6.08 7.40
CA HIS A 295 -15.65 -5.15 7.43
C HIS A 295 -15.38 -4.62 8.84
N VAL A 296 -16.40 -4.08 9.51
CA VAL A 296 -16.28 -3.51 10.87
C VAL A 296 -15.88 -4.58 11.89
N LEU A 297 -16.51 -5.76 11.85
CA LEU A 297 -16.18 -6.88 12.74
C LEU A 297 -14.75 -7.36 12.53
N THR A 298 -14.28 -7.41 11.28
CA THR A 298 -12.89 -7.78 10.99
C THR A 298 -11.92 -6.74 11.52
N LEU A 299 -12.14 -5.44 11.27
CA LEU A 299 -11.31 -4.37 11.83
C LEU A 299 -11.27 -4.42 13.36
N PHE A 300 -12.42 -4.69 14.01
CA PHE A 300 -12.49 -4.84 15.45
C PHE A 300 -11.71 -6.07 15.94
N GLY A 301 -11.81 -7.20 15.24
CA GLY A 301 -11.00 -8.39 15.52
C GLY A 301 -9.50 -8.11 15.42
N PHE A 302 -9.07 -7.38 14.38
CA PHE A 302 -7.69 -6.94 14.22
C PHE A 302 -7.23 -6.01 15.35
N LEU A 303 -8.07 -5.03 15.71
CA LEU A 303 -7.83 -4.09 16.80
C LEU A 303 -7.64 -4.81 18.14
N LEU A 304 -8.53 -5.75 18.47
CA LEU A 304 -8.49 -6.46 19.75
C LEU A 304 -7.32 -7.44 19.86
N TRP A 305 -6.83 -7.97 18.74
CA TRP A 305 -5.82 -9.01 18.74
C TRP A 305 -4.50 -8.60 18.08
N PRO A 306 -4.24 -8.80 16.78
CA PRO A 306 -2.90 -8.61 16.20
C PRO A 306 -2.38 -7.17 16.33
N TRP A 307 -3.26 -6.16 16.25
CA TRP A 307 -2.82 -4.76 16.22
C TRP A 307 -2.44 -4.18 17.59
N CYS A 308 -2.99 -4.71 18.68
CA CYS A 308 -2.71 -4.22 20.04
C CYS A 308 -1.91 -5.21 20.90
N ARG A 309 -1.49 -6.35 20.33
CA ARG A 309 -0.83 -7.42 21.08
C ARG A 309 0.45 -6.97 21.76
N ARG A 310 1.25 -6.12 21.09
CA ARG A 310 2.55 -5.65 21.60
C ARG A 310 2.42 -4.69 22.76
N GLU A 311 1.31 -3.96 22.84
CA GLU A 311 1.01 -3.04 23.94
C GLU A 311 0.37 -3.76 25.14
N GLY A 312 0.37 -5.10 25.17
CA GLY A 312 -0.32 -5.89 26.21
C GLY A 312 -1.84 -6.00 26.01
N GLY A 313 -2.31 -5.71 24.79
CA GLY A 313 -3.71 -5.78 24.40
C GLY A 313 -4.41 -4.42 24.39
N PHE A 314 -5.63 -4.39 23.83
CA PHE A 314 -6.40 -3.17 23.62
C PHE A 314 -6.66 -2.37 24.91
N ARG A 315 -6.95 -3.04 26.04
CA ARG A 315 -7.20 -2.36 27.33
C ARG A 315 -5.96 -1.63 27.85
N ALA A 316 -4.79 -2.24 27.70
CA ALA A 316 -3.53 -1.64 28.11
C ALA A 316 -3.21 -0.44 27.22
N LEU A 317 -3.40 -0.57 25.90
CA LEU A 317 -3.30 0.56 24.96
C LEU A 317 -4.19 1.73 25.36
N LEU A 318 -5.45 1.50 25.75
CA LEU A 318 -6.33 2.60 26.20
C LEU A 318 -5.79 3.30 27.44
N LYS A 319 -5.31 2.54 28.44
CA LYS A 319 -4.71 3.14 29.65
C LYS A 319 -3.49 4.01 29.30
N THR A 320 -2.61 3.50 28.44
CA THR A 320 -1.43 4.24 27.96
C THR A 320 -1.84 5.48 27.17
N GLY A 321 -2.71 5.32 26.19
CA GLY A 321 -3.10 6.38 25.26
C GLY A 321 -3.96 7.47 25.88
N PHE A 322 -4.66 7.19 26.98
CA PHE A 322 -5.35 8.21 27.78
C PHE A 322 -4.50 8.81 28.92
N GLY A 323 -3.23 8.41 29.04
CA GLY A 323 -2.35 8.92 30.09
C GLY A 323 -2.75 8.44 31.50
N LEU A 324 -3.42 7.30 31.62
CA LEU A 324 -3.87 6.72 32.88
C LEU A 324 -2.76 5.90 33.58
N LEU A 325 -1.61 5.72 32.93
CA LEU A 325 -0.44 5.04 33.50
C LEU A 325 0.50 6.04 34.19
N PRO A 326 1.20 5.63 35.27
CA PRO A 326 2.25 6.44 35.88
C PRO A 326 3.34 6.79 34.85
N ALA A 327 3.92 8.00 34.95
CA ALA A 327 4.91 8.49 33.99
C ALA A 327 6.11 7.54 33.79
N VAL A 328 6.58 6.89 34.87
CA VAL A 328 7.68 5.91 34.83
C VAL A 328 7.39 4.73 33.90
N GLU A 329 6.15 4.24 33.88
CA GLU A 329 5.75 3.13 33.01
C GLU A 329 5.59 3.56 31.55
N LEU A 330 5.33 4.85 31.32
CA LEU A 330 5.26 5.42 29.97
C LEU A 330 6.65 5.52 29.33
N PHE A 331 7.66 5.94 30.09
CA PHE A 331 9.05 6.05 29.61
C PHE A 331 9.68 4.69 29.26
N LYS A 332 9.17 3.59 29.83
CA LYS A 332 9.63 2.23 29.53
C LYS A 332 9.06 1.66 28.23
N GLN A 333 8.05 2.29 27.63
CA GLN A 333 7.43 1.78 26.41
C GLN A 333 8.37 1.96 25.22
N PRO A 334 8.63 0.90 24.42
CA PRO A 334 9.49 1.03 23.25
C PRO A 334 8.83 1.93 22.20
N PRO A 335 9.62 2.66 21.39
CA PRO A 335 9.09 3.48 20.32
C PRO A 335 8.33 2.64 19.30
N LEU A 336 7.28 3.21 18.72
CA LEU A 336 6.47 2.56 17.70
C LEU A 336 7.33 2.15 16.50
N ARG A 337 7.47 0.85 16.23
CA ARG A 337 8.32 0.34 15.13
C ARG A 337 7.78 0.74 13.76
N SER A 338 8.67 1.08 12.83
CA SER A 338 8.33 1.43 11.44
C SER A 338 7.52 0.34 10.75
N ASP A 339 7.93 -0.91 10.90
CA ASP A 339 7.21 -2.05 10.37
C ASP A 339 5.76 -2.16 10.87
N HIS A 340 5.52 -1.90 12.15
CA HIS A 340 4.17 -1.98 12.70
C HIS A 340 3.24 -0.91 12.11
N ILE A 341 3.78 0.29 11.83
CA ILE A 341 3.03 1.35 11.12
C ILE A 341 2.64 0.89 9.71
N ILE A 342 3.59 0.32 8.97
CA ILE A 342 3.36 -0.19 7.61
C ILE A 342 2.30 -1.30 7.65
N HIS A 343 2.44 -2.23 8.58
CA HIS A 343 1.51 -3.33 8.79
C HIS A 343 0.08 -2.86 9.07
N LEU A 344 -0.09 -1.91 10.00
CA LEU A 344 -1.38 -1.34 10.35
C LEU A 344 -2.04 -0.69 9.14
N MET A 345 -1.32 0.20 8.44
CA MET A 345 -1.85 0.91 7.27
C MET A 345 -2.24 -0.06 6.15
N PHE A 346 -1.35 -0.98 5.78
CA PHE A 346 -1.59 -1.88 4.65
C PHE A 346 -2.68 -2.91 4.95
N THR A 347 -2.71 -3.45 6.17
CA THR A 347 -3.74 -4.42 6.58
C THR A 347 -5.11 -3.77 6.68
N CYS A 348 -5.21 -2.55 7.22
CA CYS A 348 -6.48 -1.84 7.35
C CYS A 348 -7.15 -1.60 5.99
N ASN A 349 -6.39 -1.11 5.01
CA ASN A 349 -6.88 -0.97 3.65
C ASN A 349 -7.24 -2.31 3.02
N PHE A 350 -6.41 -3.34 3.23
CA PHE A 350 -6.67 -4.65 2.67
C PHE A 350 -7.98 -5.27 3.20
N VAL A 351 -8.31 -5.07 4.49
CA VAL A 351 -9.63 -5.42 5.04
C VAL A 351 -10.74 -4.69 4.28
N GLY A 352 -10.54 -3.40 3.96
CA GLY A 352 -11.44 -2.64 3.07
C GLY A 352 -11.61 -3.25 1.69
N ILE A 353 -10.51 -3.66 1.04
CA ILE A 353 -10.52 -4.31 -0.28
C ILE A 353 -11.31 -5.62 -0.24
N VAL A 354 -11.08 -6.48 0.75
CA VAL A 354 -11.75 -7.80 0.87
C VAL A 354 -13.27 -7.65 0.95
N PHE A 355 -13.75 -6.66 1.69
CA PHE A 355 -15.19 -6.45 1.92
C PHE A 355 -15.80 -5.36 1.01
N SER A 356 -15.05 -4.86 0.03
CA SER A 356 -15.60 -3.90 -0.94
C SER A 356 -16.67 -4.57 -1.78
N ARG A 357 -17.86 -3.96 -1.86
CA ARG A 357 -18.93 -4.48 -2.71
C ARG A 357 -18.54 -4.47 -4.19
N SER A 358 -17.91 -3.41 -4.69
CA SER A 358 -17.45 -3.38 -6.08
C SER A 358 -15.97 -3.05 -6.14
N LEU A 359 -15.23 -3.84 -6.92
CA LEU A 359 -13.84 -3.58 -7.24
C LEU A 359 -13.71 -3.39 -8.74
N HIS A 360 -13.62 -2.15 -9.20
CA HIS A 360 -13.31 -1.86 -10.60
C HIS A 360 -11.82 -1.98 -10.86
N TYR A 361 -11.49 -2.32 -12.10
CA TYR A 361 -10.13 -2.58 -12.59
C TYR A 361 -9.05 -1.58 -12.20
N GLN A 362 -9.37 -0.29 -12.03
CA GLN A 362 -8.43 0.75 -11.58
C GLN A 362 -8.09 0.67 -10.09
N PHE A 363 -8.97 0.08 -9.27
CA PHE A 363 -8.80 -0.04 -7.82
C PHE A 363 -7.69 -1.04 -7.45
N TYR A 364 -7.11 -1.75 -8.42
CA TYR A 364 -5.92 -2.56 -8.16
C TYR A 364 -4.74 -1.73 -7.64
N SER A 365 -4.63 -0.48 -8.11
CA SER A 365 -3.65 0.49 -7.63
C SER A 365 -3.77 0.81 -6.13
N TRP A 366 -4.94 0.55 -5.51
CA TRP A 366 -5.16 0.85 -4.10
C TRP A 366 -4.38 -0.06 -3.15
N TYR A 367 -3.94 -1.23 -3.61
CA TYR A 367 -3.33 -2.21 -2.71
C TYR A 367 -2.27 -3.12 -3.33
N TYR A 368 -2.10 -3.17 -4.66
CA TYR A 368 -1.09 -4.05 -5.27
C TYR A 368 0.31 -3.81 -4.70
N MET A 369 0.75 -2.55 -4.59
CA MET A 369 2.07 -2.22 -4.06
C MET A 369 2.26 -2.60 -2.58
N ALA A 370 1.15 -2.84 -1.85
CA ALA A 370 1.16 -3.36 -0.47
C ALA A 370 1.13 -4.90 -0.40
N LEU A 371 0.70 -5.60 -1.46
CA LEU A 371 0.50 -7.05 -1.45
C LEU A 371 1.79 -7.85 -1.17
N PRO A 372 2.94 -7.57 -1.81
CA PRO A 372 4.17 -8.29 -1.50
C PRO A 372 4.56 -8.17 -0.02
N TYR A 373 4.46 -6.98 0.56
CA TYR A 373 4.66 -6.78 2.00
C TYR A 373 3.71 -7.65 2.84
N LEU A 374 2.40 -7.60 2.57
CA LEU A 374 1.40 -8.35 3.33
C LEU A 374 1.65 -9.86 3.27
N LEU A 375 2.01 -10.38 2.10
CA LEU A 375 2.33 -11.79 1.93
C LEU A 375 3.61 -12.20 2.66
N TRP A 376 4.64 -11.33 2.69
CA TRP A 376 5.86 -11.58 3.44
C TRP A 376 5.72 -11.40 4.96
N ARG A 377 4.60 -10.83 5.41
CA ARG A 377 4.18 -10.85 6.82
C ARG A 377 3.49 -12.16 7.23
N THR A 378 3.09 -13.00 6.29
CA THR A 378 2.46 -14.30 6.59
C THR A 378 3.49 -15.38 6.89
N ARG A 379 3.08 -16.44 7.56
CA ARG A 379 3.88 -17.68 7.73
C ARG A 379 3.85 -18.61 6.52
N PHE A 380 3.24 -18.21 5.41
CA PHE A 380 3.14 -19.07 4.23
C PHE A 380 4.51 -19.38 3.64
N PRO A 381 4.72 -20.58 3.07
CA PRO A 381 5.93 -20.86 2.31
C PRO A 381 6.04 -19.91 1.12
N VAL A 382 7.28 -19.59 0.70
CA VAL A 382 7.55 -18.61 -0.39
C VAL A 382 6.78 -18.96 -1.66
N LEU A 383 6.68 -20.25 -2.01
CA LEU A 383 5.91 -20.71 -3.16
C LEU A 383 4.44 -20.28 -3.09
N LEU A 384 3.77 -20.46 -1.95
CA LEU A 384 2.37 -20.07 -1.79
C LEU A 384 2.20 -18.55 -1.88
N ARG A 385 3.14 -17.77 -1.32
CA ARG A 385 3.13 -16.31 -1.45
C ARG A 385 3.20 -15.88 -2.92
N LEU A 386 4.11 -16.47 -3.69
CA LEU A 386 4.26 -16.18 -5.12
C LEU A 386 3.02 -16.61 -5.93
N VAL A 387 2.47 -17.80 -5.65
CA VAL A 387 1.24 -18.27 -6.30
C VAL A 387 0.09 -17.32 -6.03
N LEU A 388 -0.09 -16.86 -4.80
CA LEU A 388 -1.15 -15.89 -4.45
C LEU A 388 -0.97 -14.56 -5.20
N LEU A 389 0.26 -14.04 -5.31
CA LEU A 389 0.53 -12.83 -6.12
C LEU A 389 0.12 -13.02 -7.59
N VAL A 390 0.53 -14.15 -8.18
CA VAL A 390 0.23 -14.46 -9.59
C VAL A 390 -1.27 -14.63 -9.81
N VAL A 391 -1.96 -15.39 -8.95
CA VAL A 391 -3.41 -15.59 -9.06
C VAL A 391 -4.15 -14.27 -8.95
N ILE A 392 -3.77 -13.40 -8.00
CA ILE A 392 -4.37 -12.07 -7.87
C ILE A 392 -4.11 -11.26 -9.14
N GLU A 393 -2.86 -11.12 -9.61
CA GLU A 393 -2.55 -10.38 -10.84
C GLU A 393 -3.36 -10.90 -12.04
N VAL A 394 -3.46 -12.22 -12.22
CA VAL A 394 -4.24 -12.84 -13.30
C VAL A 394 -5.73 -12.48 -13.19
N CYS A 395 -6.32 -12.60 -12.01
CA CYS A 395 -7.74 -12.27 -11.80
C CYS A 395 -8.05 -10.82 -12.16
N TRP A 396 -7.13 -9.90 -11.84
CA TRP A 396 -7.27 -8.50 -12.24
C TRP A 396 -7.08 -8.29 -13.74
N ASN A 397 -6.31 -9.10 -14.45
CA ASN A 397 -6.09 -8.96 -15.89
C ASN A 397 -7.18 -9.61 -16.78
N ILE A 398 -8.05 -10.45 -16.22
CA ILE A 398 -9.19 -11.05 -16.95
C ILE A 398 -10.30 -10.02 -17.12
N TYR A 399 -10.67 -9.72 -18.38
CA TYR A 399 -11.79 -8.84 -18.74
C TYR A 399 -12.68 -9.46 -19.83
N PRO A 400 -14.02 -9.50 -19.64
CA PRO A 400 -14.73 -9.24 -18.38
C PRO A 400 -14.40 -10.31 -17.33
N ALA A 401 -14.51 -9.96 -16.05
CA ALA A 401 -14.34 -10.91 -14.96
C ALA A 401 -15.41 -12.01 -15.00
N THR A 402 -15.01 -13.25 -14.71
CA THR A 402 -15.88 -14.43 -14.68
C THR A 402 -16.18 -14.84 -13.23
N ALA A 403 -17.19 -15.69 -13.03
CA ALA A 403 -17.47 -16.28 -11.71
C ALA A 403 -16.23 -16.97 -11.12
N ILE A 404 -15.46 -17.68 -11.95
CA ILE A 404 -14.23 -18.38 -11.53
C ILE A 404 -13.15 -17.38 -11.13
N SER A 405 -12.82 -16.39 -11.98
CA SER A 405 -11.77 -15.42 -11.66
C SER A 405 -12.12 -14.61 -10.41
N SER A 406 -13.40 -14.26 -10.24
CA SER A 406 -13.88 -13.58 -9.04
C SER A 406 -13.81 -14.45 -7.79
N ALA A 407 -14.13 -15.74 -7.88
CA ALA A 407 -14.04 -16.66 -6.74
C ALA A 407 -12.57 -16.88 -6.35
N CYS A 408 -11.68 -17.09 -7.32
CA CYS A 408 -10.24 -17.20 -7.11
C CYS A 408 -9.67 -15.94 -6.43
N LEU A 409 -10.10 -14.75 -6.87
CA LEU A 409 -9.70 -13.49 -6.24
C LEU A 409 -10.15 -13.42 -4.77
N GLY A 410 -11.43 -13.72 -4.50
CA GLY A 410 -11.98 -13.73 -3.14
C GLY A 410 -11.28 -14.73 -2.21
N ILE A 411 -11.05 -15.96 -2.67
CA ILE A 411 -10.31 -16.99 -1.91
C ILE A 411 -8.88 -16.53 -1.64
N SER A 412 -8.21 -15.96 -2.64
CA SER A 412 -6.83 -15.45 -2.47
C SER A 412 -6.80 -14.31 -1.46
N HIS A 413 -7.74 -13.37 -1.52
CA HIS A 413 -7.85 -12.27 -0.57
C HIS A 413 -8.09 -12.76 0.86
N LEU A 414 -9.01 -13.72 1.05
CA LEU A 414 -9.25 -14.34 2.35
C LEU A 414 -8.02 -15.07 2.88
N ALA A 415 -7.28 -15.79 2.03
CA ALA A 415 -6.05 -16.45 2.41
C ALA A 415 -4.98 -15.46 2.89
N VAL A 416 -4.78 -14.34 2.18
CA VAL A 416 -3.86 -13.28 2.61
C VAL A 416 -4.32 -12.67 3.94
N LEU A 417 -5.63 -12.38 4.09
CA LEU A 417 -6.18 -11.76 5.29
C LEU A 417 -5.97 -12.63 6.53
N VAL A 418 -6.28 -13.92 6.43
CA VAL A 418 -6.01 -14.91 7.49
C VAL A 418 -4.50 -15.04 7.72
N GLY A 419 -3.70 -15.18 6.65
CA GLY A 419 -2.26 -15.30 6.79
C GLY A 419 -1.61 -14.14 7.53
N VAL A 420 -2.12 -12.92 7.31
CA VAL A 420 -1.67 -11.70 7.98
C VAL A 420 -2.11 -11.67 9.44
N ALA A 421 -3.35 -12.04 9.75
CA ALA A 421 -3.85 -12.07 11.13
C ALA A 421 -3.02 -12.99 12.06
N TYR A 422 -2.49 -14.09 11.51
CA TYR A 422 -1.71 -15.08 12.27
C TYR A 422 -0.19 -14.99 12.03
N GLY A 423 0.29 -14.08 11.18
CA GLY A 423 1.68 -14.01 10.71
C GLY A 423 2.70 -13.57 11.75
N ASP A 424 2.28 -12.72 12.69
CA ASP A 424 3.16 -11.98 13.60
C ASP A 424 3.89 -12.84 14.65
N GLY A 425 3.48 -14.09 14.89
CA GLY A 425 3.96 -14.86 16.05
C GLY A 425 5.35 -15.51 15.98
N GLU A 426 6.08 -15.38 14.86
CA GLU A 426 7.36 -16.09 14.62
C GLU A 426 8.50 -15.20 14.13
N LEU A 427 8.19 -14.24 13.25
CA LEU A 427 9.13 -13.18 12.86
C LEU A 427 9.52 -12.31 14.08
N ASP A 428 8.58 -12.11 15.01
CA ASP A 428 8.81 -11.31 16.21
C ASP A 428 9.82 -11.93 17.18
N ARG A 429 9.82 -13.26 17.35
CA ARG A 429 10.77 -13.96 18.24
C ARG A 429 12.19 -13.91 17.70
N LYS A 430 12.39 -14.27 16.42
CA LYS A 430 13.71 -14.19 15.78
C LYS A 430 14.26 -12.75 15.69
N THR A 431 13.38 -11.74 15.67
CA THR A 431 13.78 -10.33 15.61
C THR A 431 14.11 -9.77 16.99
N GLU A 432 13.42 -10.19 18.06
CA GLU A 432 13.82 -9.85 19.43
C GLU A 432 15.22 -10.40 19.72
N ASP A 433 15.50 -11.65 19.36
CA ASP A 433 16.83 -12.25 19.53
C ASP A 433 17.90 -11.47 18.75
N LYS A 434 17.61 -11.10 17.49
CA LYS A 434 18.58 -10.41 16.61
C LYS A 434 18.79 -8.92 16.93
N VAL A 435 17.76 -8.21 17.40
CA VAL A 435 17.87 -6.81 17.85
C VAL A 435 18.59 -6.73 19.19
N LEU A 436 18.42 -7.74 20.06
CA LEU A 436 19.22 -7.88 21.27
C LEU A 436 20.69 -8.15 20.92
N GLU A 437 20.99 -9.02 19.97
CA GLU A 437 22.36 -9.24 19.46
C GLU A 437 22.99 -7.96 18.87
N ASP A 438 22.30 -7.29 17.94
CA ASP A 438 22.81 -6.06 17.30
C ASP A 438 22.96 -4.91 18.32
N GLY A 439 22.09 -4.84 19.33
CA GLY A 439 22.15 -3.86 20.42
C GLY A 439 23.28 -4.13 21.41
N PHE A 440 23.55 -5.40 21.73
CA PHE A 440 24.70 -5.80 22.54
C PHE A 440 26.02 -5.51 21.83
N ASP A 441 26.10 -5.72 20.51
CA ASP A 441 27.29 -5.43 19.73
C ASP A 441 27.57 -3.92 19.60
N ALA A 442 26.53 -3.09 19.54
CA ALA A 442 26.65 -1.63 19.54
C ALA A 442 27.06 -1.06 20.92
N VAL A 443 26.68 -1.71 22.03
CA VAL A 443 27.11 -1.30 23.38
C VAL A 443 28.53 -1.76 23.70
N ASN A 444 28.95 -2.91 23.16
CA ASN A 444 30.32 -3.44 23.32
C ASN A 444 31.35 -2.75 22.41
N LYS A 445 30.90 -2.13 21.31
CA LYS A 445 31.70 -1.24 20.47
C LYS A 445 31.33 0.20 20.86
N GLY A 446 31.93 0.73 21.92
CA GLY A 446 31.54 2.02 22.50
C GLY A 446 31.59 3.21 21.52
N ASP A 447 30.49 3.42 20.79
CA ASP A 447 30.16 4.61 19.99
C ASP A 447 29.20 5.53 20.77
#